data_AF-A0A938EAT6-F1
#
_entry.id   AF-A0A938EAT6-F1
#
_cell.length_a   1.000
_cell.length_b   1.000
_cell.length_c   1.000
_cell.angle_alpha   90.00
_cell.angle_beta   90.00
_cell.angle_gamma   90.00
#
_symmetry.space_group_name_H-M   'P 1'
#
loop_
_entity.id
_entity.type
_entity.pdbx_description
1 polymer ?
#
loop_
_entity_poly.entity_id
_entity_poly.type
_entity_poly.pdbx_seq_one_letter_code
_entity_poly.pdbx_strand_id
1 'polypeptide(L)'
;MKVQVEVLRAALNKLLDHAKEAQGGSIEVDADLYWFVPKELLSDPAAEPTGLTLGSLDDDWSEVAAIGNGTKEPFGYGLVWASTVLRAIGDRTP
;
A
#
# COMPACT_ATOMS: atom_id res chain seq x y z
N MET A 1 12.53 5.75 -15.03
CA MET A 1 13.11 4.58 -14.32
C MET A 1 12.44 3.31 -14.81
N LYS A 2 13.12 2.16 -14.83
CA LYS A 2 12.51 0.84 -15.08
C LYS A 2 12.52 0.04 -13.77
N VAL A 3 11.42 -0.60 -13.42
CA VAL A 3 11.28 -1.45 -12.22
C VAL A 3 11.27 -2.92 -12.67
N GLN A 4 12.10 -3.75 -12.07
CA GLN A 4 12.09 -5.19 -12.30
C GLN A 4 11.14 -5.85 -11.29
N VAL A 5 10.03 -6.43 -11.77
CA VAL A 5 8.97 -6.99 -10.91
C VAL A 5 9.50 -8.09 -9.99
N GLU A 6 10.38 -8.95 -10.48
CA GLU A 6 10.97 -10.04 -9.69
C GLU A 6 11.86 -9.54 -8.55
N VAL A 7 12.62 -8.46 -8.80
CA VAL A 7 13.45 -7.83 -7.77
C VAL A 7 12.56 -7.19 -6.70
N LEU A 8 11.49 -6.49 -7.12
CA LEU A 8 10.52 -5.90 -6.21
C LEU A 8 9.84 -6.97 -5.34
N ARG A 9 9.38 -8.08 -5.95
CA ARG A 9 8.77 -9.19 -5.20
C ARG A 9 9.71 -9.76 -4.15
N ALA A 10 10.96 -10.03 -4.51
CA ALA A 10 11.96 -10.54 -3.57
C ALA A 10 12.24 -9.55 -2.42
N ALA A 11 12.27 -8.25 -2.70
CA ALA A 11 12.44 -7.22 -1.68
C ALA A 11 11.21 -7.13 -0.75
N LEU A 12 10.01 -7.12 -1.31
CA LEU A 12 8.76 -7.06 -0.54
C LEU A 12 8.61 -8.25 0.40
N ASN A 13 8.92 -9.47 -0.07
CA ASN A 13 8.87 -10.65 0.80
C ASN A 13 9.79 -10.49 2.03
N LYS A 14 11.03 -10.03 1.84
CA LYS A 14 11.96 -9.79 2.96
C LYS A 14 11.48 -8.70 3.92
N LEU A 15 10.90 -7.63 3.39
CA LEU A 15 10.36 -6.54 4.22
C LEU A 15 9.13 -6.99 5.02
N LEU A 16 8.26 -7.79 4.42
CA LEU A 16 7.10 -8.37 5.10
C LEU A 16 7.50 -9.40 6.15
N ASP A 17 8.52 -10.21 5.88
CA ASP A 17 9.10 -11.12 6.87
C ASP A 17 9.66 -10.34 8.07
N HIS A 18 10.42 -9.25 7.83
CA HIS A 18 10.91 -8.36 8.89
C HIS A 18 9.77 -7.73 9.71
N ALA A 19 8.74 -7.20 9.05
CA ALA A 19 7.57 -6.64 9.74
C ALA A 19 6.87 -7.68 10.62
N LYS A 20 6.72 -8.91 10.10
CA LYS A 20 6.15 -10.03 10.84
C LYS A 20 6.99 -10.44 12.03
N GLU A 21 8.32 -10.47 11.91
CA GLU A 21 9.23 -10.78 13.02
C GLU A 21 9.19 -9.68 14.10
N ALA A 22 9.11 -8.41 13.69
CA ALA A 22 9.10 -7.28 14.60
C ALA A 22 7.79 -7.11 15.38
N GLN A 23 6.65 -7.45 14.76
CA GLN A 23 5.32 -7.14 15.32
C GLN A 23 4.36 -8.33 15.44
N GLY A 24 4.74 -9.49 14.91
CA GLY A 24 3.87 -10.67 14.84
C GLY A 24 3.05 -10.74 13.55
N GLY A 25 2.07 -11.64 13.52
CA GLY A 25 1.30 -11.95 12.31
C GLY A 25 0.19 -10.96 11.94
N SER A 26 -0.08 -9.96 12.79
CA SER A 26 -1.10 -8.93 12.58
C SER A 26 -0.61 -7.63 13.20
N ILE A 27 -0.67 -6.54 12.43
CA ILE A 27 -0.14 -5.22 12.80
C ILE A 27 -1.33 -4.28 12.96
N GLU A 28 -1.46 -3.69 14.15
CA GLU A 28 -2.48 -2.68 14.43
C GLU A 28 -2.05 -1.32 13.87
N VAL A 29 -2.98 -0.68 13.15
CA VAL A 29 -2.81 0.59 12.45
C VAL A 29 -3.82 1.60 12.97
N ASP A 30 -3.36 2.79 13.36
CA ASP A 30 -4.16 3.73 14.17
C ASP A 30 -5.11 4.63 13.33
N ALA A 31 -4.89 4.75 12.02
CA ALA A 31 -5.66 5.64 11.15
C ALA A 31 -6.14 4.90 9.89
N ASP A 32 -7.46 4.81 9.74
CA ASP A 32 -8.09 4.24 8.55
C ASP A 32 -8.08 5.24 7.38
N LEU A 33 -8.52 6.48 7.63
CA LEU A 33 -8.63 7.49 6.58
C LEU A 33 -7.30 8.20 6.33
N TYR A 34 -6.97 8.39 5.05
CA TYR A 34 -5.79 9.13 4.63
C TYR A 34 -6.08 10.05 3.44
N TRP A 35 -5.25 11.08 3.27
CA TRP A 35 -5.31 11.93 2.08
C TRP A 35 -4.77 11.18 0.86
N PHE A 36 -5.63 10.98 -0.13
CA PHE A 36 -5.25 10.42 -1.42
C PHE A 36 -5.05 11.55 -2.43
N VAL A 37 -3.88 11.56 -3.08
CA VAL A 37 -3.55 12.51 -4.14
C VAL A 37 -3.89 11.86 -5.49
N PRO A 38 -4.75 12.48 -6.32
CA PRO A 38 -5.03 11.99 -7.66
C PRO A 38 -3.76 11.76 -8.49
N LYS A 39 -3.76 10.75 -9.35
CA LYS A 39 -2.59 10.33 -10.13
C LYS A 39 -2.01 11.46 -10.98
N GLU A 40 -2.88 12.32 -11.51
CA GLU A 40 -2.54 13.45 -12.36
C GLU A 40 -1.72 14.51 -11.61
N LEU A 41 -1.82 14.53 -10.28
CA LEU A 41 -1.14 15.49 -9.40
C LEU A 41 0.08 14.88 -8.69
N LEU A 42 0.18 13.55 -8.61
CA LEU A 42 1.30 12.85 -7.93
C LEU A 42 2.68 13.15 -8.53
N SER A 43 2.76 13.51 -9.82
CA SER A 43 4.02 13.70 -10.54
C SER A 43 4.51 15.15 -10.60
N ASP A 44 3.79 16.12 -10.03
CA ASP A 44 4.20 17.53 -10.00
C ASP A 44 4.44 18.01 -8.56
N PRO A 45 5.62 17.76 -7.99
CA PRO A 45 5.94 18.14 -6.61
C PRO A 45 6.14 19.64 -6.42
N ALA A 46 6.20 20.44 -7.50
CA ALA A 46 6.35 21.89 -7.42
C ALA A 46 4.99 22.60 -7.27
N ALA A 47 3.90 21.93 -7.62
CA ALA A 47 2.54 22.40 -7.42
C ALA A 47 1.99 21.93 -6.07
N GLU A 48 1.25 22.79 -5.38
CA GLU A 48 0.45 22.36 -4.23
C GLU A 48 -0.66 21.40 -4.74
N PRO A 49 -0.79 20.19 -4.18
CA PRO A 49 -1.81 19.25 -4.64
C PRO A 49 -3.19 19.76 -4.22
N THR A 50 -3.94 20.30 -5.17
CA THR A 50 -5.34 20.70 -5.00
C THR A 50 -6.28 19.54 -5.30
N GLY A 51 -7.41 19.43 -4.60
CA GLY A 51 -8.39 18.36 -4.90
C GLY A 51 -7.99 17.00 -4.33
N LEU A 52 -7.34 16.99 -3.15
CA LEU A 52 -7.12 15.79 -2.35
C LEU A 52 -8.45 15.07 -2.10
N THR A 53 -8.44 13.76 -2.27
CA THR A 53 -9.58 12.90 -1.92
C THR A 53 -9.26 12.12 -0.65
N LEU A 54 -10.23 11.38 -0.13
CA LEU A 54 -10.03 10.48 0.99
C LEU A 54 -9.87 9.05 0.47
N GLY A 55 -8.86 8.35 0.96
CA GLY A 55 -8.77 6.90 0.90
C GLY A 55 -9.08 6.28 2.27
N SER A 56 -9.39 4.99 2.28
CA SER A 56 -9.60 4.17 3.48
C SER A 56 -8.67 2.97 3.43
N LEU A 57 -7.92 2.77 4.50
CA LEU A 57 -7.01 1.66 4.66
C LEU A 57 -7.77 0.34 4.84
N ASP A 58 -8.94 0.37 5.49
CA ASP A 58 -9.83 -0.80 5.62
C ASP A 58 -10.36 -1.25 4.25
N ASP A 59 -10.82 -0.31 3.42
CA ASP A 59 -11.26 -0.60 2.05
C ASP A 59 -10.10 -1.16 1.21
N ASP A 60 -8.93 -0.49 1.26
CA ASP A 60 -7.73 -0.92 0.54
C ASP A 60 -7.27 -2.33 0.98
N TRP A 61 -7.28 -2.61 2.29
CA TRP A 61 -6.94 -3.92 2.84
C TRP A 61 -7.94 -4.99 2.44
N SER A 62 -9.25 -4.71 2.53
CA SER A 62 -10.31 -5.62 2.11
C SER A 62 -10.11 -6.04 0.65
N GLU A 63 -9.79 -5.09 -0.21
CA GLU A 63 -9.55 -5.33 -1.63
C GLU A 63 -8.28 -6.15 -1.89
N VAL A 64 -7.17 -5.83 -1.22
CA VAL A 64 -5.92 -6.61 -1.32
C VAL A 64 -6.11 -8.04 -0.79
N ALA A 65 -6.82 -8.20 0.33
CA ALA A 65 -7.12 -9.51 0.91
C ALA A 65 -8.01 -10.36 -0.01
N ALA A 66 -9.01 -9.75 -0.66
CA ALA A 66 -9.86 -10.42 -1.65
C ALA A 66 -9.08 -10.90 -2.88
N ILE A 67 -8.07 -10.14 -3.32
CA ILE A 67 -7.15 -10.58 -4.38
C ILE A 67 -6.27 -11.73 -3.88
N GLY A 68 -5.70 -11.59 -2.67
CA GLY A 68 -4.80 -12.59 -2.09
C GLY A 68 -5.46 -13.94 -1.79
N ASN A 69 -6.75 -13.96 -1.47
CA ASN A 69 -7.52 -15.18 -1.22
C ASN A 69 -8.24 -15.75 -2.47
N GLY A 70 -8.10 -15.09 -3.63
CA GLY A 70 -8.67 -15.54 -4.90
C GLY A 70 -10.16 -15.26 -5.09
N THR A 71 -10.79 -14.44 -4.24
CA THR A 71 -12.19 -14.01 -4.42
C THR A 71 -12.34 -12.84 -5.37
N LYS A 72 -11.25 -12.15 -5.72
CA LYS A 72 -11.18 -11.09 -6.73
C LYS A 72 -9.98 -11.30 -7.65
N GLU A 73 -10.19 -11.11 -8.96
CA GLU A 73 -9.09 -11.17 -9.94
C GLU A 73 -8.10 -10.01 -9.75
N PRO A 74 -6.78 -10.24 -9.90
CA PRO A 74 -5.79 -9.19 -9.79
C PRO A 74 -5.89 -8.20 -10.96
N PHE A 75 -5.77 -6.91 -10.65
CA PHE A 75 -5.73 -5.84 -11.65
C PHE A 75 -4.82 -4.70 -11.18
N GLY A 76 -4.40 -3.84 -12.10
CA GLY A 76 -3.30 -2.89 -11.86
C GLY A 76 -3.50 -1.96 -10.66
N TYR A 77 -4.74 -1.54 -10.38
CA TYR A 77 -5.02 -0.65 -9.24
C TYR A 77 -4.85 -1.34 -7.89
N GLY A 78 -4.90 -2.68 -7.84
CA GLY A 78 -4.56 -3.44 -6.63
C GLY A 78 -3.13 -3.20 -6.13
N LEU A 79 -2.20 -2.79 -7.00
CA LEU A 79 -0.86 -2.37 -6.58
C LEU A 79 -0.88 -1.01 -5.86
N VAL A 80 -1.83 -0.13 -6.18
CA VAL A 80 -1.99 1.17 -5.51
C VAL A 80 -2.53 0.93 -4.09
N TRP A 81 -3.56 0.11 -3.94
CA TRP A 81 -4.07 -0.32 -2.63
C TRP A 81 -3.01 -1.07 -1.81
N ALA A 82 -2.25 -1.97 -2.43
CA ALA A 82 -1.15 -2.63 -1.73
C ALA A 82 -0.10 -1.62 -1.23
N SER A 83 0.16 -0.53 -1.96
CA SER A 83 1.15 0.48 -1.57
C SER A 83 0.75 1.25 -0.30
N THR A 84 -0.55 1.50 -0.11
CA THR A 84 -1.06 2.22 1.07
C THR A 84 -1.04 1.32 2.30
N VAL A 85 -1.41 0.04 2.13
CA VAL A 85 -1.24 -0.99 3.18
C VAL A 85 0.23 -1.17 3.56
N LEU A 86 1.13 -1.28 2.58
CA LEU A 86 2.57 -1.39 2.85
C LEU A 86 3.12 -0.15 3.56
N ARG A 87 2.62 1.04 3.23
CA ARG A 87 2.98 2.29 3.92
C ARG A 87 2.56 2.24 5.39
N ALA A 88 1.33 1.84 5.68
CA ALA A 88 0.82 1.75 7.04
C ALA A 88 1.61 0.73 7.89
N ILE A 89 1.93 -0.43 7.31
CA ILE A 89 2.81 -1.43 7.94
C ILE A 89 4.19 -0.84 8.21
N GLY A 90 4.78 -0.16 7.22
CA GLY A 90 6.09 0.45 7.32
C GLY A 90 6.19 1.54 8.39
N ASP A 91 5.16 2.38 8.54
CA ASP A 91 5.13 3.44 9.56
C ASP A 91 5.07 2.91 11.00
N ARG A 92 4.73 1.62 11.18
CA ARG A 92 4.79 0.92 12.47
C ARG A 92 6.07 0.12 12.64
N THR A 93 6.69 -0.34 11.55
CA THR A 93 7.80 -1.29 11.57
C THR A 93 9.13 -0.55 11.79
N PRO A 94 9.94 -0.95 12.80
CA PRO A 94 11.23 -0.32 13.10
C PRO A 94 12.31 -0.61 12.03
#